data_AF-A0A7G7MDJ9-F1
#
_entry.id   AF-A0A7G7MDJ9-F1
#
_cell.length_a   1.000
_cell.length_b   1.000
_cell.length_c   1.000
_cell.angle_alpha   90.00
_cell.angle_beta   90.00
_cell.angle_gamma   90.00
#
_symmetry.space_group_name_H-M   'P 1'
#
loop_
_entity.id
_entity.type
_entity.pdbx_description
1 polymer ?
#
loop_
_entity_poly.entity_id
_entity_poly.type
_entity_poly.pdbx_seq_one_letter_code
_entity_poly.pdbx_strand_id
1 'polypeptide(L)' 'MDDGPGVRIFEVLAWPSDRRIVLYVPEIEAATTVVSMVGAEDAARSLIADLTGLAPEEIDCRIGAGRPRP' A
#
# COMPACT_ATOMS: atom_id res chain seq x y z
N MET A 1 5.48 -29.75 -4.39
CA MET A 1 4.66 -28.89 -3.53
C MET A 1 4.96 -27.49 -4.00
N ASP A 2 3.98 -26.87 -4.65
CA ASP A 2 4.05 -25.46 -5.00
C ASP A 2 4.26 -24.70 -3.69
N ASP A 3 5.32 -23.90 -3.63
CA ASP A 3 5.56 -22.92 -2.56
C ASP A 3 4.38 -21.94 -2.67
N GLY A 4 3.27 -22.25 -1.97
CA GLY A 4 2.06 -21.44 -2.02
C GLY A 4 2.48 -20.01 -1.78
N PRO A 5 2.11 -19.06 -2.65
CA PRO A 5 2.81 -17.80 -2.74
C PRO A 5 2.81 -17.15 -1.37
N GLY A 6 4.00 -17.05 -0.78
CA GLY A 6 4.16 -16.43 0.52
C GLY A 6 3.59 -15.03 0.42
N VAL A 7 2.57 -14.74 1.24
CA VAL A 7 1.96 -13.41 1.27
C VAL A 7 3.07 -12.36 1.42
N ARG A 8 3.13 -11.43 0.47
CA ARG A 8 4.11 -10.36 0.46
C ARG A 8 3.58 -9.19 1.26
N ILE A 9 4.35 -8.77 2.25
CA ILE A 9 3.99 -7.65 3.11
C ILE A 9 4.64 -6.39 2.54
N PHE A 10 3.81 -5.41 2.21
CA PHE A 10 4.25 -4.11 1.74
C PHE A 10 4.05 -3.08 2.84
N GLU A 11 5.09 -2.33 3.16
CA GLU A 11 4.99 -1.18 4.04
C GLU A 11 4.29 -0.03 3.31
N VAL A 12 3.29 0.57 3.95
CA VAL A 12 2.54 1.69 3.38
C VAL A 12 2.64 2.86 4.35
N LEU A 13 3.34 3.91 3.95
CA LEU A 13 3.47 5.14 4.71
C LEU A 13 2.25 6.02 4.46
N ALA A 14 1.49 6.29 5.52
CA ALA A 14 0.31 7.13 5.48
C ALA A 14 0.53 8.46 6.19
N TRP A 15 0.18 9.57 5.55
CA TRP A 15 0.14 10.89 6.17
C TRP A 15 -0.97 11.76 5.60
N PRO A 16 -1.59 12.63 6.43
CA PRO A 16 -2.55 13.61 5.95
C PRO A 16 -1.83 14.64 5.07
N SER A 17 -2.44 14.98 3.95
CA SER A 17 -2.01 16.05 3.04
C SER A 17 -3.23 16.82 2.57
N ASP A 18 -3.31 18.09 2.95
CA ASP A 18 -4.46 18.95 2.72
C ASP A 18 -5.77 18.31 3.24
N ARG A 19 -6.71 17.94 2.35
CA ARG A 19 -7.99 17.26 2.68
C ARG A 19 -7.98 15.76 2.45
N ARG A 20 -6.84 15.17 2.11
CA ARG A 20 -6.70 13.74 1.80
C ARG A 20 -5.62 13.09 2.64
N ILE A 21 -5.54 11.78 2.56
CA ILE A 21 -4.48 10.97 3.15
C ILE A 21 -3.68 10.37 2.00
N VAL A 22 -2.38 10.66 1.98
CA VAL A 22 -1.45 10.06 1.03
C VAL A 22 -1.04 8.71 1.59
N LEU A 23 -1.10 7.68 0.74
CA LEU A 23 -0.62 6.33 1.00
C LEU A 23 0.55 6.08 0.05
N TYR A 24 1.75 5.98 0.58
CA TYR A 24 2.97 5.81 -0.20
C TYR A 24 3.61 4.45 0.09
N VAL A 25 3.96 3.73 -0.96
CA VAL A 25 4.60 2.43 -0.90
C VAL A 25 6.06 2.61 -1.34
N PRO A 26 7.03 2.65 -0.41
CA PRO A 26 8.42 2.92 -0.73
C PRO A 26 9.06 1.84 -1.60
N GLU A 27 8.63 0.59 -1.48
CA GLU A 27 9.20 -0.54 -2.21
C GLU A 27 9.03 -0.43 -3.73
N ILE A 28 7.92 0.19 -4.16
CA ILE A 28 7.59 0.40 -5.58
C ILE A 28 7.59 1.89 -5.95
N GLU A 29 8.05 2.75 -5.04
CA GLU A 29 8.11 4.21 -5.19
C GLU A 29 6.79 4.83 -5.69
N ALA A 30 5.65 4.27 -5.28
CA ALA A 30 4.33 4.65 -5.76
C ALA A 30 3.47 5.27 -4.64
N ALA A 31 2.53 6.15 -5.02
CA ALA A 31 1.63 6.80 -4.09
C ALA A 31 0.18 6.81 -4.60
N THR A 32 -0.78 6.66 -3.70
CA THR A 32 -2.20 6.94 -3.94
C THR A 32 -2.76 7.87 -2.87
N THR A 33 -3.95 8.44 -3.10
CA THR A 33 -4.61 9.31 -2.13
C THR A 33 -6.02 8.84 -1.84
N VAL A 34 -6.39 8.83 -0.56
CA VAL A 34 -7.73 8.46 -0.09
C VAL A 34 -8.35 9.60 0.71
N VAL A 35 -9.69 9.64 0.76
CA VAL A 35 -10.44 10.66 1.52
C VAL A 35 -10.53 10.33 3.01
N SER A 36 -10.30 9.07 3.39
CA SER A 36 -10.34 8.58 4.76
C SER A 36 -9.51 7.30 4.88
N MET A 37 -9.12 6.93 6.11
CA MET A 37 -8.45 5.64 6.38
C MET A 37 -9.36 4.43 6.11
N VAL A 38 -10.68 4.64 6.06
CA VAL A 38 -11.64 3.60 5.68
C VAL A 38 -11.38 3.19 4.23
N GLY A 39 -10.90 1.95 4.03
CA GLY A 39 -10.52 1.43 2.71
C GLY A 39 -9.11 1.82 2.26
N ALA A 40 -8.29 2.39 3.14
CA ALA A 40 -6.90 2.72 2.79
C ALA A 40 -6.08 1.48 2.42
N GLU A 41 -6.26 0.37 3.14
CA GLU A 41 -5.59 -0.90 2.82
C GLU A 41 -6.02 -1.45 1.45
N ASP A 42 -7.31 -1.37 1.13
CA ASP A 42 -7.84 -1.80 -0.17
C ASP A 42 -7.28 -0.95 -1.32
N ALA A 43 -7.24 0.38 -1.14
CA ALA A 43 -6.65 1.30 -2.11
C ALA A 43 -5.15 1.07 -2.31
N ALA A 44 -4.39 0.83 -1.23
CA ALA A 44 -2.97 0.52 -1.30
C ALA A 44 -2.74 -0.85 -1.97
N ARG A 45 -3.51 -1.87 -1.59
CA ARG A 45 -3.45 -3.21 -2.19
C ARG A 45 -3.76 -3.17 -3.68
N SER A 46 -4.81 -2.45 -4.09
CA SER A 46 -5.17 -2.33 -5.50
C SER A 46 -4.08 -1.62 -6.30
N LEU A 47 -3.44 -0.58 -5.75
CA LEU A 47 -2.29 0.09 -6.38
C LEU A 47 -1.11 -0.88 -6.55
N ILE A 48 -0.78 -1.63 -5.49
CA ILE A 48 0.34 -2.59 -5.51
C ILE A 48 0.05 -3.69 -6.53
N ALA A 49 -1.15 -4.25 -6.56
CA ALA A 49 -1.55 -5.28 -7.52
C ALA A 49 -1.43 -4.78 -8.97
N ASP A 50 -1.92 -3.57 -9.25
CA ASP A 50 -1.85 -2.96 -10.58
C ASP A 50 -0.40 -2.77 -11.06
N LEU A 51 0.50 -2.32 -10.17
CA LEU A 51 1.89 -2.02 -10.53
C LEU A 51 2.80 -3.24 -10.53
N THR A 52 2.55 -4.23 -9.66
CA THR A 52 3.40 -5.42 -9.51
C THR A 52 2.88 -6.63 -10.28
N GLY A 53 1.60 -6.64 -10.67
CA GLY A 53 0.92 -7.78 -11.27
C GLY A 53 0.62 -8.93 -10.29
N LEU A 54 0.81 -8.72 -8.98
CA LEU A 54 0.50 -9.72 -7.94
C LEU A 54 -1.01 -9.82 -7.71
N ALA A 55 -1.49 -10.99 -7.30
CA ALA A 55 -2.88 -11.12 -6.90
C ALA A 55 -3.12 -10.37 -5.58
N PRO A 56 -4.29 -9.72 -5.40
CA PRO A 56 -4.58 -8.97 -4.18
C PRO A 56 -4.59 -9.85 -2.92
N GLU A 57 -4.85 -11.15 -3.06
CA GLU A 57 -4.77 -12.13 -1.96
C GLU A 57 -3.33 -12.45 -1.51
N GLU A 58 -2.33 -12.17 -2.35
CA GLU A 58 -0.91 -12.33 -2.07
C GLU A 58 -0.29 -11.06 -1.47
N ILE A 59 -1.07 -9.98 -1.33
CA ILE A 59 -0.60 -8.66 -0.90
C ILE A 59 -1.18 -8.30 0.47
N ASP A 60 -0.30 -8.24 1.47
CA ASP A 60 -0.59 -7.68 2.79
C ASP A 60 -0.06 -6.25 2.88
N CYS A 61 -0.88 -5.33 3.37
CA CYS A 61 -0.56 -3.91 3.45
C CYS A 61 -0.38 -3.49 4.90
N ARG A 62 0.86 -3.19 5.30
CA ARG A 62 1.13 -2.69 6.64
C ARG A 62 1.14 -1.17 6.64
N ILE A 63 0.00 -0.57 6.96
CA ILE A 63 -0.12 0.89 7.03
C ILE A 63 0.54 1.41 8.31
N GLY A 64 1.62 2.17 8.13
CA GLY A 64 2.33 2.90 9.18
C GLY A 64 2.14 4.41 9.05
N ALA A 65 1.98 5.11 10.17
CA ALA A 65 1.99 6.56 10.17
C ALA A 65 3.43 7.07 10.03
N GLY A 66 3.71 7.82 8.97
CA GLY A 66 5.05 8.37 8.73
C GLY A 66 5.18 8.94 7.32
N ARG A 67 6.08 9.90 7.14
CA ARG A 67 6.44 10.43 5.81
C ARG A 67 7.81 9.91 5.40
N PRO A 68 8.06 9.55 4.13
CA PRO A 68 9.42 9.28 3.67
C PRO A 68 10.28 10.50 3.98
N ARG A 69 11.45 10.28 4.59
CA ARG A 69 12.39 11.38 4.82
C ARG A 69 13.01 11.78 3.47
N PRO A 70 13.10 13.09 3.18
CA PRO A 70 13.76 13.58 1.98
C PRO A 70 15.27 13.34 2.02
#